data_AF-A0A6L5YZM3-F1
#
_entry.id   AF-A0A6L5YZM3-F1
#
_cell.length_a   1.000
_cell.length_b   1.000
_cell.length_c   1.000
_cell.angle_alpha   90.00
_cell.angle_beta   90.00
_cell.angle_gamma   90.00
#
_symmetry.space_group_name_H-M   'P 1'
#
loop_
_entity.id
_entity.type
_entity.pdbx_description
1 polymer ?
#
loop_
_entity_poly.entity_id
_entity_poly.type
_entity_poly.pdbx_seq_one_letter_code
_entity_poly.pdbx_strand_id
1 'polypeptide(L)' 'MSEHQRWVTDLVKFHGNAKETVGEFLYKPFGIESTDGLNAITLYVFAAVAVFVLFRLFTPARRARAHSKPDHYDFGRGL' A
#
# COMPACT_ATOMS: atom_id res chain seq x y z
N MET A 1 -25.57 1.62 24.51
CA MET A 1 -24.27 1.79 23.83
C MET A 1 -24.57 2.21 22.40
N SER A 2 -24.12 3.39 21.97
CA SER A 2 -24.41 3.90 20.62
C SER A 2 -23.67 3.07 19.56
N GLU A 3 -24.21 2.97 18.35
CA GLU A 3 -23.59 2.22 17.24
C GLU A 3 -22.18 2.68 16.92
N HIS A 4 -21.91 3.98 17.09
CA HIS A 4 -20.58 4.55 16.90
C HIS A 4 -19.56 4.01 17.92
N GLN A 5 -19.96 3.83 19.18
CA GLN A 5 -19.08 3.22 20.20
C GLN A 5 -18.80 1.74 19.91
N ARG A 6 -19.75 0.99 19.33
CA ARG A 6 -19.48 -0.39 18.88
C ARG A 6 -18.41 -0.41 17.79
N TRP A 7 -18.56 0.41 16.76
CA TRP A 7 -17.60 0.47 15.65
C TRP A 7 -16.19 0.84 16.12
N VAL A 8 -16.06 1.83 17.01
CA VAL A 8 -14.75 2.20 17.58
C VAL A 8 -14.15 1.05 18.39
N THR A 9 -14.96 0.36 19.21
CA THR A 9 -14.49 -0.76 20.02
C THR A 9 -14.05 -1.94 19.16
N ASP A 10 -14.80 -2.25 18.10
CA ASP A 10 -14.49 -3.33 17.16
C ASP A 10 -13.20 -3.04 16.38
N LEU A 11 -12.98 -1.78 15.98
CA LEU A 11 -11.74 -1.32 15.35
C LEU A 11 -10.53 -1.46 16.27
N VAL A 12 -10.66 -1.08 17.55
CA VAL A 12 -9.57 -1.19 18.53
C VAL A 12 -9.24 -2.66 18.80
N LYS A 13 -10.25 -3.52 18.95
CA LYS A 13 -10.06 -4.97 19.11
C LYS A 13 -9.38 -5.60 17.90
N PHE A 14 -9.82 -5.24 16.69
CA PHE A 14 -9.22 -5.73 15.46
C PHE A 14 -7.73 -5.32 15.36
N HIS A 15 -7.40 -4.08 15.72
CA HIS A 15 -6.02 -3.59 15.75
C HIS A 15 -5.15 -4.34 16.75
N GLY A 16 -5.70 -4.67 17.92
CA GLY A 16 -5.02 -5.51 18.93
C GLY A 16 -4.70 -6.91 18.40
N ASN A 17 -5.71 -7.61 17.87
CA ASN A 17 -5.54 -8.95 17.30
C ASN A 17 -4.57 -8.96 16.10
N ALA A 18 -4.59 -7.93 15.26
CA ALA A 18 -3.69 -7.84 14.11
C ALA A 18 -2.22 -7.74 14.54
N LYS A 19 -1.92 -6.95 15.58
CA LYS A 19 -0.55 -6.85 16.11
C LYS A 19 -0.04 -8.16 16.69
N GLU A 20 -0.88 -8.85 17.46
CA GLU A 20 -0.52 -10.14 18.06
C GLU A 20 -0.27 -11.20 16.99
N THR A 21 -1.12 -11.25 15.96
CA THR A 21 -0.96 -12.18 14.83
C THR A 21 0.31 -11.91 14.03
N VAL A 22 0.63 -10.64 13.76
CA VAL A 22 1.87 -10.21 13.09
C VAL A 22 3.07 -10.59 13.95
N GLY A 23 2.99 -10.33 15.25
CA GLY A 23 3.95 -10.76 16.27
C GLY A 23 4.31 -12.24 16.15
N GLU A 24 3.28 -13.07 16.21
CA GLU A 24 3.41 -14.51 16.28
C GLU A 24 3.84 -15.15 14.95
N PHE A 25 3.37 -14.65 13.81
CA PHE A 25 3.70 -15.24 12.51
C PHE A 25 5.03 -14.75 11.93
N LEU A 26 5.36 -13.47 12.11
CA LEU A 26 6.50 -12.86 11.41
C LEU A 26 7.78 -12.84 12.23
N TYR A 27 7.70 -12.83 13.57
CA TYR A 27 8.90 -12.69 14.41
C TYR A 27 9.27 -13.96 15.16
N LYS A 28 8.27 -14.74 15.59
CA LYS A 28 8.47 -16.04 16.26
C LYS A 28 9.37 -17.02 15.49
N PRO A 29 9.27 -17.16 14.15
CA PRO A 29 10.17 -18.06 13.40
C PRO A 29 11.63 -17.63 13.43
N PHE A 30 11.90 -16.35 13.69
CA PHE A 30 13.25 -15.77 13.71
C PHE A 30 13.79 -15.57 15.13
N GLY A 31 13.04 -15.98 16.17
CA GLY A 31 13.42 -15.79 17.56
C GLY A 31 13.49 -14.32 17.98
N ILE A 32 12.80 -13.43 17.26
CA ILE A 32 12.75 -12.00 17.57
C ILE A 32 11.58 -11.74 18.50
N GLU A 33 11.82 -11.07 19.63
CA GLU A 33 10.73 -10.60 20.49
C GLU A 33 9.95 -9.50 19.77
N SER A 34 8.66 -9.77 19.51
CA SER A 34 7.78 -8.76 18.92
C SER A 34 7.46 -7.70 19.97
N THR A 35 8.02 -6.51 19.82
CA THR A 35 7.63 -5.35 20.63
C THR A 35 6.48 -4.60 19.97
N ASP A 36 5.69 -3.88 20.76
CA ASP A 36 4.57 -3.07 20.24
C ASP A 36 5.01 -2.07 19.15
N GLY A 37 6.21 -1.51 19.29
CA GLY A 37 6.80 -0.61 18.30
C GLY A 37 7.15 -1.34 17.00
N LEU A 38 7.75 -2.52 17.08
CA LEU A 38 8.12 -3.33 15.92
C LEU A 38 6.88 -3.80 15.14
N ASN A 39 5.86 -4.28 15.87
CA ASN A 39 4.57 -4.67 15.29
C ASN A 39 3.88 -3.49 14.60
N ALA A 40 3.91 -2.30 15.23
CA ALA A 40 3.33 -1.10 14.62
C ALA A 40 4.05 -0.70 13.33
N ILE A 41 5.38 -0.68 13.31
CA ILE A 41 6.18 -0.38 12.11
C ILE A 41 5.82 -1.34 10.98
N THR A 42 5.77 -2.65 11.27
CA THR A 42 5.44 -3.67 10.28
C THR A 42 4.03 -3.50 9.74
N LEU A 43 3.05 -3.17 10.58
CA LEU A 43 1.70 -2.87 10.13
C LEU A 43 1.67 -1.66 9.19
N TYR A 44 2.41 -0.60 9.50
CA TYR A 44 2.50 0.58 8.64
C TYR A 44 3.18 0.28 7.31
N VAL A 45 4.25 -0.53 7.30
CA VAL A 45 4.91 -0.97 6.07
C VAL A 45 3.96 -1.82 5.22
N PHE A 46 3.24 -2.77 5.83
CA PHE A 46 2.22 -3.56 5.13
C PHE A 46 1.12 -2.68 4.54
N ALA A 47 0.61 -1.72 5.32
CA ALA A 47 -0.39 -0.78 4.85
C ALA A 47 0.13 0.06 3.68
N ALA A 48 1.36 0.56 3.75
CA ALA A 48 1.99 1.34 2.68
C ALA A 48 2.18 0.50 1.39
N VAL A 49 2.63 -0.75 1.53
CA VAL A 49 2.76 -1.68 0.40
C VAL A 49 1.39 -2.00 -0.19
N ALA A 50 0.37 -2.26 0.64
CA ALA A 50 -0.99 -2.50 0.17
C ALA A 50 -1.54 -1.29 -0.58
N VAL A 51 -1.39 -0.07 -0.05
CA VAL A 51 -1.78 1.17 -0.73
C VAL A 51 -1.03 1.34 -2.03
N PHE A 52 0.29 1.08 -2.06
CA PHE A 52 1.09 1.17 -3.28
C PHE A 52 0.66 0.15 -4.33
N VAL A 53 0.37 -1.09 -3.94
CA VAL A 53 -0.12 -2.14 -4.84
C VAL A 53 -1.50 -1.80 -5.38
N LEU A 54 -2.43 -1.37 -4.52
CA LEU A 54 -3.75 -0.91 -4.95
C LEU A 54 -3.60 0.29 -5.90
N PHE A 55 -2.78 1.28 -5.54
CA PHE A 55 -2.47 2.40 -6.42
C PHE A 55 -1.90 1.93 -7.75
N ARG A 56 -0.99 0.95 -7.78
CA ARG A 56 -0.39 0.40 -8.99
C ARG A 56 -1.37 -0.41 -9.86
N LEU A 57 -2.35 -1.06 -9.24
CA LEU A 57 -3.41 -1.82 -9.92
C LEU A 57 -4.48 -0.87 -10.50
N PHE A 58 -4.92 0.13 -9.73
CA PHE A 58 -5.97 1.08 -10.12
C PHE A 58 -5.46 2.29 -10.91
N THR A 59 -4.16 2.57 -10.83
CA THR A 59 -3.48 3.49 -11.73
C THR A 59 -2.78 2.61 -12.76
N PRO A 60 -3.47 2.16 -13.83
CA PRO A 60 -2.80 1.48 -14.93
C PRO A 60 -1.70 2.43 -15.36
N ALA A 61 -0.44 1.97 -15.30
CA ALA A 61 0.76 2.72 -15.64
C ALA A 61 0.38 3.63 -16.80
N ARG A 62 0.18 4.95 -16.51
CA ARG A 62 -0.41 5.95 -17.41
C ARG A 62 0.08 5.54 -18.76
N ARG A 63 -0.78 4.92 -19.60
CA ARG A 63 -0.35 4.27 -20.86
C ARG A 63 0.70 5.20 -21.37
N ALA A 64 1.97 4.75 -21.36
CA ALA A 64 3.08 5.58 -21.81
C ALA A 64 2.55 6.13 -23.10
N ARG A 65 2.16 7.41 -23.11
CA ARG A 65 1.34 7.88 -24.20
C ARG A 65 2.32 7.73 -25.32
N ALA A 66 2.05 6.77 -26.19
CA ALA A 66 2.34 6.85 -27.59
C ALA A 66 1.57 8.09 -28.11
N HIS A 67 1.91 9.26 -27.55
CA HIS A 67 2.13 10.47 -28.29
C HIS A 67 3.54 10.32 -28.86
N SER A 68 3.78 9.26 -29.65
CA SER A 68 4.41 9.46 -30.93
C SER A 68 3.53 10.47 -31.65
N LYS A 69 3.79 11.75 -31.39
CA LYS A 69 3.33 12.80 -32.29
C LYS A 69 3.91 12.41 -33.66
N PRO A 70 3.13 12.45 -34.73
CA PRO A 70 3.72 12.37 -36.06
C PRO A 70 4.39 13.71 -36.29
N ASP A 71 5.64 13.86 -35.85
CA ASP A 71 6.46 14.99 -36.28
C ASP A 71 6.96 14.66 -37.70
N HIS A 72 6.02 14.73 -38.66
CA HIS A 72 6.37 14.96 -40.05
C HIS A 72 7.01 16.35 -40.13
N TYR A 73 8.33 16.37 -40.03
CA TYR A 73 9.14 17.50 -40.40
C TYR A 73 9.40 17.42 -41.91
N ASP A 74 8.60 18.14 -42.71
CA ASP A 74 8.88 18.36 -44.13
C ASP A 74 10.04 19.38 -44.27
N PHE A 75 11.26 18.96 -43.93
CA PHE A 75 12.47 19.66 -44.33
C PHE A 75 12.83 19.28 -45.78
N GLY A 76 12.14 19.83 -46.78
CA GLY A 76 12.51 19.51 -48.16
C GLY A 76 11.72 20.08 -49.34
N ARG A 77 10.73 20.97 -49.16
CA ARG A 77 10.01 21.58 -50.31
C ARG A 77 10.19 23.09 -50.41
N GLY A 78 11.44 23.50 -50.57
CA GLY A 78 11.82 24.89 -50.82
C GLY A 78 13.14 25.03 -51.58
N LEU A 79 13.43 24.08 -52.47
CA LEU A 79 14.44 24.19 -53.53
C LEU A 79 13.75 24.04 -54.88
#